data_AF-A0A838D504-F1
#
_entry.id   AF-A0A838D504-F1
#
_cell.length_a   1.000
_cell.length_b   1.000
_cell.length_c   1.000
_cell.angle_alpha   90.00
_cell.angle_beta   90.00
_cell.angle_gamma   90.00
#
_symmetry.space_group_name_H-M   'P 1'
#
loop_
_entity.id
_entity.type
_entity.pdbx_description
1 polymer ?
#
loop_
_entity_poly.entity_id
_entity_poly.type
_entity_poly.pdbx_seq_one_letter_code
_entity_poly.pdbx_strand_id
1 'polypeptide(L)' 'MPITDVTKRTIAQQRRLFFKICFNCGAKNPIGGTRCRKCHGSQMRLKNRTLGAKK' A
#
# COMPACT_ATOMS: atom_id res chain seq x y z
N MET A 1 -14.35 8.68 8.59
CA MET A 1 -14.90 7.48 9.27
C MET A 1 -14.15 7.32 10.59
N PRO A 2 -14.69 7.76 11.74
CA PRO A 2 -14.06 7.49 13.01
C PRO A 2 -14.36 6.02 13.34
N ILE A 3 -13.43 5.14 12.99
CA ILE A 3 -13.43 3.78 13.56
C ILE A 3 -12.94 3.98 15.00
N THR A 4 -13.85 3.88 15.96
CA THR A 4 -13.58 4.04 17.40
C THR A 4 -12.70 2.91 17.92
N ASP A 5 -12.90 1.70 17.40
CA ASP A 5 -12.09 0.52 17.74
C ASP A 5 -10.66 0.61 17.18
N VAL A 6 -9.68 0.67 18.09
CA VAL A 6 -8.26 0.72 17.74
C VAL A 6 -7.80 -0.47 16.89
N THR A 7 -8.32 -1.67 17.14
CA THR A 7 -7.99 -2.91 16.41
C THR A 7 -8.48 -2.88 14.97
N LYS A 8 -9.71 -2.44 14.73
CA LYS A 8 -10.27 -2.30 13.39
C LYS A 8 -9.53 -1.20 12.61
N ARG A 9 -9.11 -0.14 13.29
CA ARG A 9 -8.33 0.95 12.70
C ARG A 9 -6.96 0.48 12.22
N THR A 10 -6.22 -0.30 13.01
CA THR A 10 -4.90 -0.83 12.60
C THR A 10 -5.01 -1.79 11.44
N ILE A 11 -6.01 -2.69 11.44
CA ILE A 11 -6.28 -3.61 10.32
C ILE A 11 -6.59 -2.84 9.03
N ALA A 12 -7.43 -1.80 9.13
CA ALA A 12 -7.77 -0.96 7.99
C ALA A 12 -6.54 -0.19 7.46
N GLN A 13 -5.70 0.34 8.35
CA GLN A 13 -4.45 1.01 7.99
C GLN A 13 -3.49 0.06 7.28
N GLN A 14 -3.31 -1.16 7.81
CA GLN A 14 -2.47 -2.19 7.22
C GLN A 14 -2.89 -2.47 5.77
N ARG A 15 -4.18 -2.77 5.54
CA ARG A 15 -4.70 -3.06 4.20
C ARG A 15 -4.59 -1.88 3.23
N ARG A 16 -4.66 -0.64 3.72
CA ARG A 16 -4.65 0.57 2.88
C ARG A 16 -3.26 1.14 2.58
N LEU A 17 -2.26 0.83 3.39
CA LEU A 17 -0.94 1.48 3.30
C LEU A 17 0.21 0.49 3.06
N PHE A 18 0.04 -0.80 3.37
CA PHE A 18 1.13 -1.77 3.34
C PHE A 18 1.13 -2.60 2.06
N PHE A 19 1.36 -1.93 0.93
CA PHE A 19 1.57 -2.57 -0.38
C PHE A 19 2.58 -1.80 -1.23
N LYS A 20 3.07 -2.46 -2.28
CA LYS A 20 3.90 -1.87 -3.33
C LYS A 20 3.03 -1.46 -4.53
N ILE A 21 3.39 -0.39 -5.21
CA ILE A 21 2.77 0.09 -6.44
C ILE A 21 3.81 0.01 -7.55
N CYS A 22 3.47 -0.60 -8.67
CA CYS A 22 4.34 -0.62 -9.84
C CYS A 22 4.43 0.76 -10.50
N PHE A 23 5.64 1.19 -10.88
CA PHE A 23 5.83 2.44 -11.62
C PHE A 23 5.24 2.41 -13.03
N ASN A 24 5.28 1.25 -13.68
CA ASN A 24 4.88 1.11 -15.08
C ASN A 24 3.37 0.97 -15.23
N CYS A 25 2.73 0.11 -14.43
CA CYS A 25 1.30 -0.22 -14.60
C CYS A 25 0.40 0.20 -13.43
N GLY A 26 0.95 0.77 -12.35
CA GLY A 26 0.17 1.20 -11.19
C GLY A 26 -0.47 0.09 -10.34
N ALA A 27 -0.25 -1.19 -10.67
CA ALA A 27 -0.84 -2.31 -9.94
C ALA A 27 -0.36 -2.38 -8.48
N LYS A 28 -1.27 -2.78 -7.58
CA LYS A 28 -0.96 -3.03 -6.17
C LYS A 28 -0.41 -4.45 -5.99
N ASN A 29 0.82 -4.53 -5.52
CA ASN A 29 1.54 -5.77 -5.31
C ASN A 29 1.82 -5.98 -3.81
N PRO A 30 1.94 -7.24 -3.34
CA PRO A 30 2.32 -7.53 -1.96
C PRO A 30 3.69 -6.94 -1.63
N ILE A 31 3.92 -6.60 -0.35
CA ILE A 31 5.22 -6.06 0.11
C ILE A 31 6.37 -7.04 -0.16
N GLY A 32 6.17 -8.33 0.04
CA GLY A 32 7.16 -9.36 -0.26
C GLY A 32 7.35 -9.64 -1.77
N GLY A 33 6.54 -9.04 -2.63
CA GLY A 33 6.64 -9.25 -4.08
C GLY A 33 7.94 -8.67 -4.64
N THR A 34 8.69 -9.49 -5.37
CA THR A 34 9.90 -9.12 -6.12
C THR A 34 9.58 -8.57 -7.51
N ARG A 35 8.45 -9.00 -8.11
CA ARG A 35 7.98 -8.54 -9.43
C ARG A 35 6.51 -8.13 -9.39
N CYS A 36 6.12 -7.27 -10.33
CA CYS A 36 4.72 -6.89 -10.49
C CYS A 36 3.90 -8.04 -11.06
N ARG A 37 2.73 -8.33 -10.45
CA ARG A 37 1.83 -9.41 -10.88
C ARG A 37 1.15 -9.17 -12.24
N LYS A 38 1.17 -7.94 -12.77
CA LYS A 38 0.48 -7.58 -14.02
C LYS A 38 1.44 -7.43 -15.19
N CYS A 39 2.52 -6.68 -15.00
CA CYS A 39 3.47 -6.37 -16.08
C CYS A 39 4.85 -7.03 -15.89
N HIS A 40 5.04 -7.83 -14.84
CA HIS A 40 6.28 -8.55 -14.52
C HIS A 40 7.55 -7.70 -14.35
N GLY A 41 7.42 -6.36 -14.35
CA GLY A 41 8.50 -5.43 -14.07
C GLY A 41 8.96 -5.48 -12.61
N SER A 42 10.23 -5.16 -12.38
CA SER A 42 10.87 -5.11 -11.05
C SER A 42 10.71 -3.76 -10.36
N GLN A 43 10.46 -2.70 -11.12
CA GLN A 43 10.39 -1.34 -10.62
C GLN A 43 9.04 -1.07 -9.92
N MET A 44 9.08 -1.04 -8.59
CA MET A 44 7.92 -0.82 -7.73
C MET A 44 8.31 0.04 -6.52
N ARG A 45 7.41 0.94 -6.11
CA ARG A 45 7.56 1.76 -4.92
C ARG A 45 6.67 1.30 -3.79
N LEU A 46 7.05 1.60 -2.55
CA LEU A 46 6.14 1.45 -1.41
C LEU A 46 5.09 2.56 -1.42
N LYS A 47 3.86 2.25 -0.99
CA LYS A 47 2.85 3.28 -0.73
C LYS A 47 3.30 4.13 0.46
N ASN A 48 3.13 5.44 0.35
CA ASN A 48 3.42 6.36 1.45
C ASN A 48 2.54 6.02 2.66
N ARG A 49 3.18 5.84 3.82
CA ARG A 49 2.55 5.42 5.08
C ARG A 49 2.24 6.60 6.01
N THR A 50 2.67 7.81 5.67
CA THR A 50 2.37 8.99 6.49
C THR A 50 0.87 9.26 6.48
N LEU A 51 0.25 9.13 7.65
CA LEU A 51 -1.15 9.48 7.91
C LEU A 51 -1.21 10.95 8.29
N GLY A 52 -1.21 11.85 7.31
CA GLY A 52 -1.32 13.29 7.55
C GLY A 52 -2.18 13.97 6.51
N ALA A 53 -2.78 15.12 6.88
CA ALA A 53 -3.15 16.12 5.90
C ALA A 53 -1.89 16.40 5.06
N LYS A 54 -2.00 16.31 3.74
CA LYS A 54 -0.90 16.71 2.86
C LYS A 54 -0.48 18.11 3.33
N LYS A 55 0.79 18.27 3.69
CA LYS A 55 1.36 19.62 3.84
C LYS A 55 1.12 20.39 2.55
#